data_AF-A0A241VIY7-F1
#
_entry.id   AF-A0A241VIY7-F1
#
_cell.length_a   1.000
_cell.length_b   1.000
_cell.length_c   1.000
_cell.angle_alpha   90.00
_cell.angle_beta   90.00
_cell.angle_gamma   90.00
#
_symmetry.space_group_name_H-M   'P 1'
#
loop_
_entity.id
_entity.type
_entity.pdbx_description
1 polymer ?
#
loop_
_entity_poly.entity_id
_entity_poly.type
_entity_poly.pdbx_seq_one_letter_code
_entity_poly.pdbx_strand_id
1 'polypeptide(L)'
;MKNIWILAALTAFMEGCSTTQQTENTLEKIGMANPASQYCVEQKGKLEIRDEANGQVGYCHLPNGQVVEEWALFRSSQTQCVAEKAKTLIGQAKLTEDQIKAISQAQIVRLVKPGQPVTMDYRVERVTVTVNPINQKIIQAACG
;
A
#
# COMPACT_ATOMS: atom_id res chain seq x y z
N MET A 1 -19.75 -68.39 42.99
CA MET A 1 -19.25 -68.36 41.61
C MET A 1 -20.32 -68.92 40.67
N LYS A 2 -21.10 -68.08 39.98
CA LYS A 2 -21.65 -68.34 38.63
C LYS A 2 -22.37 -67.08 38.09
N ASN A 3 -21.60 -66.28 37.36
CA ASN A 3 -21.86 -65.51 36.15
C ASN A 3 -23.24 -64.83 35.97
N ILE A 4 -23.24 -63.49 36.12
CA ILE A 4 -24.30 -62.57 35.69
C ILE A 4 -24.05 -62.18 34.22
N TRP A 5 -25.03 -62.42 33.37
CA TRP A 5 -25.21 -61.72 32.10
C TRP A 5 -26.71 -61.56 31.89
N ILE A 6 -27.20 -60.31 31.80
CA ILE A 6 -28.36 -59.95 30.97
C ILE A 6 -28.53 -58.43 30.91
N LEU A 7 -28.50 -57.97 29.65
CA LEU A 7 -29.05 -56.74 29.05
C LEU A 7 -28.57 -55.37 29.56
N ALA A 8 -27.60 -54.83 28.83
CA ALA A 8 -27.40 -53.38 28.72
C ALA A 8 -28.58 -52.76 27.93
N ALA A 9 -29.46 -52.06 28.64
CA ALA A 9 -30.48 -51.21 28.03
C ALA A 9 -29.86 -49.86 27.65
N LEU A 10 -29.97 -49.51 26.37
CA LEU A 10 -29.73 -48.18 25.82
C LEU A 10 -30.55 -47.13 26.57
N THR A 11 -29.89 -46.20 27.27
CA THR A 11 -30.48 -44.91 27.64
C THR A 11 -29.56 -43.79 27.17
N ALA A 12 -29.95 -43.16 26.07
CA ALA A 12 -29.35 -41.94 25.57
C ALA A 12 -29.72 -40.77 26.50
N PHE A 13 -28.75 -40.28 27.28
CA PHE A 13 -28.84 -38.98 27.94
C PHE A 13 -28.30 -37.91 26.98
N MET A 14 -29.18 -37.05 26.47
CA MET A 14 -28.80 -35.78 25.87
C MET A 14 -28.43 -34.81 26.99
N GLU A 15 -27.14 -34.56 27.18
CA GLU A 15 -26.68 -33.41 27.96
C GLU A 15 -26.49 -32.21 27.01
N GLY A 16 -27.47 -31.31 27.04
CA GLY A 16 -27.35 -30.00 26.42
C GLY A 16 -26.37 -29.14 27.22
N CYS A 17 -25.16 -28.94 26.70
CA CYS A 17 -24.22 -27.97 27.27
C CYS A 17 -24.65 -26.56 26.84
N SER A 18 -25.16 -25.79 27.79
CA SER A 18 -25.38 -24.35 27.63
C SER A 18 -24.03 -23.66 27.48
N THR A 19 -23.70 -23.21 26.27
CA THR A 19 -22.65 -22.20 26.08
C THR A 19 -23.25 -20.86 26.42
N THR A 20 -22.89 -20.34 27.59
CA THR A 20 -22.94 -18.92 27.94
C THR A 20 -22.35 -18.13 26.78
N GLN A 21 -23.17 -17.32 26.11
CA GLN A 21 -22.66 -16.24 25.27
C GLN A 21 -21.99 -15.24 26.21
N GLN A 22 -20.69 -15.39 26.41
CA GLN A 22 -19.87 -14.28 26.86
C GLN A 22 -19.96 -13.22 25.76
N THR A 23 -20.75 -12.18 26.02
CA THR A 23 -20.60 -10.89 25.36
C THR A 23 -19.23 -10.35 25.78
N GLU A 24 -18.17 -10.92 25.21
CA GLU A 24 -16.89 -10.26 25.21
C GLU A 24 -17.08 -8.98 24.40
N ASN A 25 -16.93 -7.84 25.07
CA ASN A 25 -16.53 -6.59 24.45
C ASN A 25 -15.16 -6.80 23.79
N THR A 26 -15.11 -7.61 22.74
CA THR A 26 -14.10 -7.45 21.72
C THR A 26 -14.47 -6.14 21.06
N LEU A 27 -13.80 -5.06 21.48
CA LEU A 27 -13.50 -3.97 20.58
C LEU A 27 -12.95 -4.65 19.34
N GLU A 28 -13.82 -4.90 18.36
CA GLU A 28 -13.39 -5.37 17.05
C GLU A 28 -12.25 -4.44 16.69
N LYS A 29 -11.07 -5.01 16.41
CA LYS A 29 -9.98 -4.22 15.90
C LYS A 29 -10.48 -3.64 14.60
N ILE A 30 -11.03 -2.42 14.67
CA ILE A 30 -11.27 -1.55 13.52
C ILE A 30 -9.97 -1.63 12.74
N GLY A 31 -10.08 -2.01 11.46
CA GLY A 31 -8.96 -2.52 10.67
C GLY A 31 -7.76 -1.58 10.57
N MET A 32 -6.79 -1.92 9.71
CA MET A 32 -5.65 -1.05 9.46
C MET A 32 -6.11 0.39 9.18
N ALA A 33 -5.44 1.37 9.81
CA ALA A 33 -5.77 2.78 9.62
C ALA A 33 -5.68 3.14 8.13
N ASN A 34 -6.62 3.97 7.66
CA ASN A 34 -6.53 4.53 6.31
C ASN A 34 -5.27 5.42 6.23
N PRO A 35 -4.32 5.15 5.32
CA PRO A 35 -3.07 5.89 5.24
C PRO A 35 -3.27 7.39 4.94
N ALA A 36 -4.29 7.75 4.17
CA ALA A 36 -4.59 9.15 3.88
C ALA A 36 -5.10 9.88 5.13
N SER A 37 -6.01 9.24 5.87
CA SER A 37 -6.51 9.74 7.15
C SER A 37 -5.41 9.86 8.19
N GLN A 38 -4.52 8.86 8.29
CA GLN A 38 -3.36 8.88 9.18
C GLN A 38 -2.41 10.03 8.80
N TYR A 39 -2.11 10.20 7.51
CA TYR A 39 -1.26 11.27 7.02
C TYR A 39 -1.84 12.66 7.36
N CYS A 40 -3.15 12.84 7.23
CA CYS A 40 -3.81 14.07 7.67
C CYS A 40 -3.52 14.40 9.15
N VAL A 41 -3.64 13.41 10.04
CA VAL A 41 -3.35 13.57 11.47
C VAL A 41 -1.87 13.84 11.72
N GLU A 42 -0.97 13.19 10.99
CA GLU A 42 0.48 13.45 11.05
C GLU A 42 0.84 14.89 10.61
N GLN A 43 0.10 15.46 9.66
CA GLN A 43 0.20 16.88 9.29
C GLN A 43 -0.45 17.83 10.32
N LYS A 44 -0.83 17.31 11.50
CA LYS A 44 -1.56 18.00 12.57
C LYS A 44 -2.92 18.53 12.13
N GLY A 45 -3.49 17.94 11.08
CA GLY A 45 -4.81 18.27 10.57
C GLY A 45 -5.93 17.58 11.32
N LYS A 46 -7.17 17.99 11.01
CA LYS A 46 -8.40 17.33 11.49
C LYS A 46 -9.12 16.71 10.30
N LEU A 47 -9.48 15.44 10.43
CA LEU A 47 -10.26 14.71 9.42
C LEU A 47 -11.74 15.06 9.53
N GLU A 48 -12.39 15.30 8.40
CA GLU A 48 -13.83 15.43 8.23
C GLU A 48 -14.29 14.47 7.14
N ILE A 49 -15.30 13.65 7.41
CA ILE A 49 -15.95 12.83 6.38
C ILE A 49 -17.21 13.55 5.91
N ARG A 50 -17.36 13.68 4.58
CA ARG A 50 -18.54 14.29 3.95
C ARG A 50 -19.22 13.27 3.05
N ASP A 51 -20.55 13.23 3.10
CA ASP A 51 -21.34 12.53 2.10
C ASP A 51 -21.42 13.37 0.82
N GLU A 52 -20.98 12.81 -0.29
CA GLU A 52 -21.06 13.39 -1.63
C GLU A 52 -21.88 12.50 -2.57
N ALA A 53 -22.15 13.00 -3.79
CA ALA A 53 -22.92 12.26 -4.79
C ALA A 53 -22.35 10.87 -5.11
N ASN A 54 -21.03 10.69 -4.96
CA ASN A 54 -20.32 9.44 -5.27
C ASN A 54 -19.95 8.62 -4.02
N GLY A 55 -20.52 8.94 -2.85
CA GLY A 55 -20.21 8.29 -1.58
C GLY A 55 -19.46 9.22 -0.61
N GLN A 56 -18.79 8.63 0.38
CA GLN A 56 -18.08 9.39 1.41
C GLN A 56 -16.68 9.80 0.96
N VAL A 57 -16.35 11.07 1.20
CA VAL A 57 -15.04 11.65 0.89
C VAL A 57 -14.43 12.22 2.17
N GLY A 58 -13.15 11.92 2.40
CA GLY A 58 -12.38 12.45 3.51
C GLY A 58 -11.71 13.76 3.15
N TYR A 59 -11.86 14.77 4.00
CA TYR A 59 -11.21 16.08 3.89
C TYR A 59 -10.32 16.33 5.10
N CYS A 60 -9.13 16.83 4.85
CA CYS A 60 -8.17 17.23 5.86
C CYS A 60 -8.18 18.75 6.06
N HIS A 61 -8.50 19.19 7.28
CA HIS A 61 -8.38 20.58 7.71
C HIS A 61 -6.98 20.81 8.28
N LEU A 62 -6.12 21.49 7.52
CA LEU A 62 -4.74 21.74 7.89
C LEU A 62 -4.60 22.95 8.84
N PRO A 63 -3.55 23.02 9.68
CA PRO A 63 -3.34 24.13 10.62
C PRO A 63 -3.20 25.51 9.97
N ASN A 64 -2.84 25.56 8.69
CA ASN A 64 -2.74 26.79 7.90
C ASN A 64 -4.10 27.26 7.34
N GLY A 65 -5.20 26.59 7.68
CA GLY A 65 -6.55 26.91 7.24
C GLY A 65 -6.94 26.30 5.89
N GLN A 66 -6.04 25.56 5.22
CA GLN A 66 -6.39 24.84 4.00
C GLN A 66 -7.28 23.64 4.29
N VAL A 67 -8.25 23.38 3.42
CA VAL A 67 -9.05 22.16 3.41
C VAL A 67 -8.77 21.42 2.10
N VAL A 68 -8.20 20.22 2.20
CA VAL A 68 -7.76 19.42 1.04
C VAL A 68 -8.30 18.01 1.18
N GLU A 69 -8.74 17.38 0.10
CA GLU A 69 -9.14 15.97 0.08
C GLU A 69 -7.97 15.08 0.55
N GLU A 70 -8.24 14.12 1.44
CA GLU A 70 -7.20 13.39 2.18
C GLU A 70 -6.25 12.59 1.27
N TRP A 71 -6.76 11.99 0.20
CA TRP A 71 -5.95 11.22 -0.73
C TRP A 71 -5.13 12.11 -1.66
N ALA A 72 -5.66 13.26 -2.07
CA ALA A 72 -4.92 14.28 -2.81
C ALA A 72 -3.74 14.80 -1.96
N LEU A 73 -3.99 15.10 -0.68
CA LEU A 73 -2.96 15.49 0.26
C LEU A 73 -1.88 14.39 0.39
N PHE A 74 -2.28 13.14 0.63
CA PHE A 74 -1.36 12.01 0.77
C PHE A 74 -0.54 11.73 -0.50
N ARG A 75 -1.10 11.85 -1.69
CA ARG A 75 -0.35 11.67 -2.94
C ARG A 75 0.61 12.83 -3.21
N SER A 76 0.24 14.06 -2.81
CA SER A 76 1.09 15.24 -3.03
C SER A 76 2.41 15.20 -2.23
N SER A 77 2.45 14.42 -1.15
CA SER A 77 3.65 14.25 -0.33
C SER A 77 4.60 13.17 -0.85
N GLN A 78 4.19 12.37 -1.83
CA GLN A 78 5.05 11.32 -2.39
C GLN A 78 6.16 11.94 -3.23
N THR A 79 7.38 11.45 -3.06
CA THR A 79 8.51 11.88 -3.89
C THR A 79 8.26 11.43 -5.33
N GLN A 80 8.14 12.41 -6.24
CA GLN A 80 7.92 12.16 -7.65
C GLN A 80 9.24 12.20 -8.42
N CYS A 81 9.41 11.26 -9.35
CA CYS A 81 10.48 11.32 -10.33
C CYS A 81 10.35 12.59 -11.18
N VAL A 82 11.44 13.35 -11.31
CA VAL A 82 11.48 14.59 -12.10
C VAL A 82 11.93 14.29 -13.52
N ALA A 83 11.01 14.38 -14.48
CA ALA A 83 11.21 14.00 -15.88
C ALA A 83 12.44 14.69 -16.51
N GLU A 84 12.61 16.00 -16.27
CA GLU A 84 13.75 16.74 -16.81
C GLU A 84 15.09 16.26 -16.23
N LYS A 85 15.13 15.89 -14.96
CA LYS A 85 16.34 15.32 -14.36
C LYS A 85 16.59 13.89 -14.86
N ALA A 86 15.55 13.08 -15.00
CA ALA A 86 15.66 11.74 -15.56
C ALA A 86 16.25 11.76 -16.97
N LYS A 87 15.87 12.73 -17.83
CA LYS A 87 16.46 12.88 -19.17
C LYS A 87 17.97 13.11 -19.15
N THR A 88 18.52 13.76 -18.11
CA THR A 88 19.97 13.99 -18.00
C THR A 88 20.79 12.70 -17.81
N LEU A 89 20.13 11.59 -17.44
CA LEU A 89 20.77 10.28 -17.34
C LEU A 89 21.20 9.72 -18.70
N ILE A 90 20.56 10.14 -19.80
CA ILE A 90 20.83 9.62 -21.13
C ILE A 90 22.28 9.93 -21.53
N GLY A 91 23.00 8.90 -21.98
CA GLY A 91 24.41 8.96 -22.35
C GLY A 91 25.39 8.68 -21.21
N GLN A 92 24.94 8.71 -19.95
CA GLN A 92 25.76 8.34 -18.80
C GLN A 92 25.99 6.82 -18.75
N ALA A 93 27.11 6.40 -18.19
CA ALA A 93 27.48 4.99 -18.07
C ALA A 93 27.83 4.63 -16.62
N LYS A 94 27.64 3.36 -16.26
CA LYS A 94 28.10 2.79 -14.97
C LYS A 94 27.57 3.51 -13.72
N LEU A 95 26.36 4.08 -13.79
CA LEU A 95 25.69 4.63 -12.62
C LEU A 95 25.14 3.51 -11.73
N THR A 96 25.20 3.71 -10.42
CA THR A 96 24.47 2.87 -9.46
C THR A 96 23.00 3.27 -9.41
N GLU A 97 22.14 2.38 -8.92
CA GLU A 97 20.72 2.71 -8.72
C GLU A 97 20.53 3.93 -7.81
N ASP A 98 21.35 4.08 -6.77
CA ASP A 98 21.25 5.21 -5.85
C ASP A 98 21.64 6.54 -6.52
N GLN A 99 22.63 6.53 -7.42
CA GLN A 99 22.95 7.71 -8.23
C GLN A 99 21.80 8.05 -9.18
N ILE A 100 21.19 7.04 -9.81
CA ILE A 100 20.02 7.21 -10.69
C ILE A 100 18.85 7.81 -9.90
N LYS A 101 18.56 7.29 -8.69
CA LYS A 101 17.53 7.83 -7.78
C LYS A 101 17.83 9.27 -7.40
N ALA A 102 19.06 9.56 -6.98
CA ALA A 102 19.46 10.90 -6.55
C ALA A 102 19.31 11.93 -7.68
N ILE A 103 19.74 11.60 -8.89
CA ILE A 103 19.62 12.49 -10.06
C ILE A 103 18.14 12.67 -10.42
N SER A 104 17.42 11.58 -10.65
CA SER A 104 16.01 11.63 -11.10
C SER A 104 15.02 12.04 -10.02
N GLN A 105 15.43 12.07 -8.74
CA GLN A 105 14.57 12.16 -7.57
C GLN A 105 13.50 11.06 -7.50
N ALA A 106 13.71 9.94 -8.18
CA ALA A 106 12.86 8.76 -8.06
C ALA A 106 13.16 8.00 -6.76
N GLN A 107 12.19 7.21 -6.30
CA GLN A 107 12.37 6.24 -5.21
C GLN A 107 12.69 4.85 -5.77
N ILE A 108 12.18 4.53 -6.96
CA ILE A 108 12.30 3.22 -7.61
C ILE A 108 13.04 3.37 -8.94
N VAL A 109 13.97 2.45 -9.21
CA VAL A 109 14.63 2.34 -10.51
C VAL A 109 14.20 1.04 -11.17
N ARG A 110 13.76 1.10 -12.42
CA ARG A 110 13.53 -0.08 -13.28
C ARG A 110 14.57 -0.08 -14.39
N LEU A 111 15.52 -1.00 -14.31
CA LEU A 111 16.52 -1.21 -15.36
C LEU A 111 15.96 -2.15 -16.42
N VAL A 112 16.04 -1.75 -17.69
CA VAL A 112 15.56 -2.55 -18.83
C VAL A 112 16.63 -2.64 -19.92
N LYS A 113 16.62 -3.72 -20.69
CA LYS A 113 17.42 -3.85 -21.92
C LYS A 113 16.61 -3.40 -23.14
N PRO A 114 17.28 -2.98 -24.23
CA PRO A 114 16.59 -2.71 -25.49
C PRO A 114 15.77 -3.93 -25.94
N GLY A 115 14.49 -3.73 -26.23
CA GLY A 115 13.57 -4.80 -26.66
C GLY A 115 13.09 -5.72 -25.54
N GLN A 116 13.46 -5.48 -24.27
CA GLN A 116 12.93 -6.25 -23.15
C GLN A 116 11.43 -5.97 -23.00
N PRO A 117 10.56 -6.99 -23.01
CA PRO A 117 9.13 -6.79 -22.79
C PRO A 117 8.89 -6.29 -21.35
N VAL A 118 8.05 -5.27 -21.23
CA VAL A 118 7.65 -4.67 -19.95
C VAL A 118 6.15 -4.42 -19.95
N THR A 119 5.54 -4.50 -18.77
CA THR A 119 4.16 -4.10 -18.54
C THR A 119 4.05 -2.58 -18.40
N MET A 120 2.97 -1.99 -18.90
CA MET A 120 2.71 -0.55 -18.84
C MET A 120 2.02 -0.15 -17.51
N ASP A 121 2.63 -0.48 -16.37
CA ASP A 121 2.15 -0.06 -15.05
C ASP A 121 2.72 1.31 -14.69
N TYR A 122 1.88 2.34 -14.48
CA TYR A 122 2.36 3.68 -14.15
C TYR A 122 2.69 3.84 -12.66
N ARG A 123 3.87 4.37 -12.34
CA ARG A 123 4.33 4.69 -10.98
C ARG A 123 5.01 6.06 -10.94
N VAL A 124 4.44 6.98 -10.16
CA VAL A 124 4.89 8.38 -10.07
C VAL A 124 6.31 8.50 -9.50
N GLU A 125 6.67 7.55 -8.64
CA GLU A 125 7.90 7.48 -7.87
C GLU A 125 9.01 6.71 -8.60
N ARG A 126 8.76 6.22 -9.82
CA ARG A 126 9.68 5.37 -10.57
C ARG A 126 10.35 6.10 -11.73
N VAL A 127 11.64 5.80 -11.92
CA VAL A 127 12.35 6.02 -13.18
C VAL A 127 12.64 4.69 -13.87
N THR A 128 12.26 4.56 -15.13
CA THR A 128 12.61 3.44 -15.99
C THR A 128 13.78 3.84 -16.89
N VAL A 129 14.85 3.06 -16.85
CA VAL A 129 16.12 3.34 -17.52
C VAL A 129 16.48 2.18 -18.43
N THR A 130 16.66 2.45 -19.73
CA THR A 130 17.14 1.46 -20.70
C THR A 130 18.65 1.53 -20.82
N VAL A 131 19.32 0.42 -20.53
CA VAL A 131 20.79 0.33 -20.54
C VAL A 131 21.25 -0.53 -21.72
N ASN A 132 22.13 0.03 -22.55
CA ASN A 132 22.76 -0.72 -23.63
C ASN A 132 23.71 -1.79 -23.03
N PRO A 133 23.54 -3.08 -23.38
CA PRO A 133 24.29 -4.16 -22.74
C PRO A 133 25.78 -4.18 -23.11
N ILE A 134 26.16 -3.59 -24.25
CA ILE A 134 27.54 -3.61 -24.77
C ILE A 134 28.39 -2.55 -24.07
N ASN A 135 27.93 -1.30 -24.05
CA ASN A 135 28.70 -0.17 -23.55
C ASN A 135 28.24 0.35 -22.18
N GLN A 136 27.21 -0.25 -21.59
CA GLN A 136 26.63 0.11 -20.29
C GLN A 136 26.15 1.57 -20.21
N LYS A 137 25.85 2.19 -21.35
CA LYS A 137 25.27 3.53 -21.43
C LYS A 137 23.76 3.47 -21.32
N ILE A 138 23.21 4.45 -20.61
CA ILE A 138 21.77 4.71 -20.59
C ILE A 138 21.39 5.30 -21.96
N ILE A 139 20.46 4.66 -22.66
CA ILE A 139 19.96 5.12 -23.96
C ILE A 139 18.58 5.76 -23.88
N GLN A 140 17.83 5.48 -22.81
CA GLN A 140 16.52 6.06 -22.54
C GLN A 140 16.31 6.12 -21.03
N ALA A 141 15.68 7.20 -20.56
CA ALA A 141 15.25 7.34 -19.18
C ALA A 141 13.91 8.09 -19.16
N ALA A 142 12.91 7.54 -18.46
CA ALA A 142 11.59 8.14 -18.34
C ALA A 142 11.00 7.90 -16.95
N CYS A 143 10.32 8.90 -16.40
CA CYS A 143 9.53 8.74 -15.19
C CYS A 143 8.19 8.06 -15.52
N GLY A 144 7.75 7.17 -14.63
CA GLY A 144 6.50 6.43 -14.81
C GLY A 144 6.66 4.93 -14.69
#